data_AF-A0A3B7MLT5-F1
#
_entry.id   AF-A0A3B7MLT5-F1
#
_cell.length_a   1.000
_cell.length_b   1.000
_cell.length_c   1.000
_cell.angle_alpha   90.00
_cell.angle_beta   90.00
_cell.angle_gamma   90.00
#
_symmetry.space_group_name_H-M   'P 1'
#
loop_
_entity.id
_entity.type
_entity.pdbx_description
1 polymer ?
#
loop_
_entity_poly.entity_id
_entity_poly.type
_entity_poly.pdbx_seq_one_letter_code
_entity_poly.pdbx_strand_id
1 'polypeptide(L)'
;MAQANNWAILEGAIISSIKPVTMLTEAEKTHIELQEKYRAEVATKFKSPAKINLIETTTKILQGLAIIVGIWATWHEFKKYNEEKIGKVAEETRQANRDFSKMFYEKQLEYYAEAVEVTAMLANEVRDSEDYKTARQKFYRLYWGKLSLVEDKRVEARMVQFELLLQNYEGKQTQQERVWDGSSKAWISLRMVDQNDMQSASLRLAHDARMHTINTWIDSADRANYNALQ
;
A
#
# COMPACT_ATOMS: atom_id res chain seq x y z
N MET A 1 8.16 55.78 39.49
CA MET A 1 9.30 56.69 39.27
C MET A 1 9.65 56.58 37.79
N ALA A 2 9.72 57.59 36.94
CA ALA A 2 9.47 59.02 37.00
C ALA A 2 9.34 59.49 35.54
N GLN A 3 8.27 60.20 35.18
CA GLN A 3 8.20 61.05 33.97
C GLN A 3 6.93 61.91 34.03
N ALA A 4 6.97 62.87 34.94
CA ALA A 4 6.10 64.04 34.95
C ALA A 4 7.02 65.27 34.91
N ASN A 5 6.57 66.36 34.28
CA ASN A 5 7.16 67.71 34.25
C ASN A 5 7.92 68.11 32.99
N ASN A 6 7.23 68.25 31.84
CA ASN A 6 7.75 69.13 30.78
C ASN A 6 6.68 69.90 29.98
N TRP A 7 5.47 70.08 30.54
CA TRP A 7 4.36 70.78 29.86
C TRP A 7 4.19 72.25 30.26
N ALA A 8 4.95 72.77 31.23
CA ALA A 8 4.71 74.10 31.79
C ALA A 8 5.55 75.25 31.20
N ILE A 9 6.45 75.01 30.23
CA ILE A 9 7.35 76.05 29.69
C ILE A 9 6.94 76.53 28.27
N LEU A 10 5.95 75.91 27.63
CA LEU A 10 5.53 76.28 26.27
C LEU A 10 4.28 77.20 26.19
N GLU A 11 3.65 77.56 27.32
CA GLU A 11 2.44 78.40 27.32
C GLU A 11 2.72 79.92 27.33
N GLY A 12 3.96 80.36 27.54
CA GLY A 12 4.28 81.78 27.71
C GLY A 12 4.65 82.57 26.44
N ALA A 13 4.90 81.91 25.31
CA ALA A 13 5.52 82.55 24.14
C ALA A 13 4.60 82.74 22.91
N ILE A 14 3.34 82.30 22.97
CA ILE A 14 2.46 82.27 21.78
C ILE A 14 1.53 83.51 21.68
N ILE A 15 1.46 84.38 22.69
CA ILE A 15 0.46 85.47 22.72
C ILE A 15 0.92 86.77 22.03
N SER A 16 2.20 86.97 21.70
CA SER A 16 2.70 88.27 21.21
C SER A 16 2.76 88.47 19.68
N SER A 17 2.14 87.59 18.87
CA SER A 17 2.14 87.74 17.41
C SER A 17 0.72 87.63 16.81
N ILE A 18 -0.25 88.30 17.42
CA ILE A 18 -1.56 88.51 16.80
C ILE A 18 -1.40 89.69 15.82
N LYS A 19 -1.11 89.37 14.56
CA LYS A 19 -1.17 90.34 13.46
C LYS A 19 -2.59 90.91 13.40
N PRO A 20 -2.77 92.22 13.20
CA PRO A 20 -4.10 92.80 13.05
C PRO A 20 -4.81 92.12 11.87
N VAL A 21 -6.07 91.72 12.09
CA VAL A 21 -6.94 91.14 11.06
C VAL A 21 -7.12 92.21 9.99
N THR A 22 -6.29 92.14 8.94
CA THR A 22 -6.51 92.88 7.72
C THR A 22 -7.84 92.43 7.16
N MET A 23 -8.79 93.36 7.05
CA MET A 23 -10.08 93.08 6.44
C MET A 23 -9.83 92.48 5.06
N LEU A 24 -10.28 91.24 4.86
CA LEU A 24 -10.22 90.53 3.59
C LEU A 24 -10.73 91.44 2.49
N THR A 25 -9.95 91.59 1.44
CA THR A 25 -10.37 92.33 0.26
C THR A 25 -11.60 91.62 -0.34
N GLU A 26 -12.51 92.36 -0.97
CA GLU A 26 -13.75 91.79 -1.51
C GLU A 26 -13.50 90.62 -2.49
N ALA A 27 -12.34 90.61 -3.17
CA ALA A 27 -11.91 89.50 -4.02
C ALA A 27 -11.57 88.22 -3.23
N GLU A 28 -11.02 88.33 -2.03
CA GLU A 28 -10.69 87.16 -1.19
C GLU A 28 -11.94 86.60 -0.52
N LYS A 29 -12.89 87.45 -0.13
CA LYS A 29 -14.20 87.00 0.41
C LYS A 29 -14.96 86.15 -0.60
N THR A 30 -15.06 86.60 -1.85
CA THR A 30 -15.76 85.85 -2.90
C THR A 30 -15.07 84.53 -3.22
N HIS A 31 -13.74 84.45 -3.13
CA HIS A 31 -13.01 83.19 -3.30
C HIS A 31 -13.28 82.22 -2.15
N ILE A 32 -13.31 82.71 -0.90
CA ILE A 32 -13.63 81.89 0.28
C ILE A 32 -15.08 81.38 0.19
N GLU A 33 -16.04 82.24 -0.16
CA GLU A 33 -17.44 81.85 -0.35
C GLU A 33 -17.59 80.79 -1.46
N LEU A 34 -16.86 80.93 -2.57
CA LEU A 34 -16.89 79.95 -3.66
C LEU A 34 -16.30 78.61 -3.21
N GLN A 35 -15.21 78.61 -2.43
CA GLN A 35 -14.63 77.40 -1.87
C GLN A 35 -15.55 76.72 -0.85
N GLU A 36 -16.20 77.50 0.02
CA GLU A 36 -17.16 76.97 0.99
C GLU A 36 -18.38 76.37 0.29
N LYS A 37 -18.88 77.03 -0.76
CA LYS A 37 -19.99 76.51 -1.59
C LYS A 37 -19.60 75.22 -2.31
N TYR A 38 -18.40 75.16 -2.88
CA TYR A 38 -17.90 73.94 -3.53
C TYR A 38 -17.69 72.80 -2.52
N ARG A 39 -17.17 73.08 -1.33
CA ARG A 39 -17.04 72.09 -0.24
C ARG A 39 -18.40 71.60 0.24
N ALA A 40 -19.41 72.47 0.33
CA ALA A 40 -20.77 72.10 0.69
C ALA A 40 -21.42 71.21 -0.39
N GLU A 41 -21.24 71.53 -1.67
CA GLU A 41 -21.75 70.71 -2.78
C GLU A 41 -21.06 69.34 -2.87
N VAL A 42 -19.75 69.25 -2.67
CA VAL A 42 -19.03 67.97 -2.65
C VAL A 42 -19.42 67.15 -1.41
N ALA A 43 -19.51 67.77 -0.24
CA ALA A 43 -19.90 67.08 0.99
C ALA A 43 -21.35 66.54 0.93
N THR A 44 -22.25 67.23 0.23
CA THR A 44 -23.64 66.75 0.05
C THR A 44 -23.73 65.65 -1.00
N LYS A 45 -22.94 65.69 -2.09
CA LYS A 45 -22.90 64.61 -3.09
C LYS A 45 -22.35 63.29 -2.57
N PHE A 46 -21.49 63.30 -1.54
CA PHE A 46 -20.94 62.09 -0.93
C PHE A 46 -21.69 61.61 0.33
N LYS A 47 -22.64 62.38 0.87
CA LYS A 47 -23.44 62.05 2.06
C LYS A 47 -24.82 61.44 1.74
N SER A 48 -24.91 60.48 0.80
CA SER A 48 -26.07 59.59 0.80
C SER A 48 -25.76 58.36 1.68
N PRO A 49 -26.16 58.33 2.96
CA PRO A 49 -25.79 57.26 3.91
C PRO A 49 -26.20 55.86 3.42
N ALA A 50 -27.22 55.78 2.57
CA ALA A 50 -27.66 54.53 1.96
C ALA A 50 -26.59 53.86 1.08
N LYS A 51 -25.74 54.62 0.36
CA LYS A 51 -24.71 54.05 -0.53
C LYS A 51 -23.47 53.58 0.22
N ILE A 52 -23.11 54.25 1.33
CA ILE A 52 -21.96 53.87 2.15
C ILE A 52 -22.25 52.57 2.90
N ASN A 53 -23.46 52.39 3.44
CA ASN A 53 -23.87 51.16 4.13
C ASN A 53 -23.93 49.94 3.19
N LEU A 54 -24.27 50.15 1.91
CA LEU A 54 -24.27 49.07 0.90
C LEU A 54 -22.84 48.57 0.62
N ILE A 55 -21.87 49.49 0.51
CA ILE A 55 -20.45 49.15 0.27
C ILE A 55 -19.83 48.43 1.48
N GLU A 56 -20.18 48.86 2.70
CA GLU A 56 -19.68 48.21 3.91
C GLU A 56 -20.25 46.78 4.05
N THR A 57 -21.53 46.60 3.72
CA THR A 57 -22.19 45.28 3.75
C THR A 57 -21.59 44.33 2.71
N THR A 58 -21.34 44.80 1.48
CA THR A 58 -20.74 43.96 0.43
C THR A 58 -19.31 43.56 0.75
N THR A 59 -18.52 44.44 1.38
CA THR A 59 -17.13 44.12 1.76
C THR A 59 -17.09 43.03 2.85
N LYS A 60 -17.99 43.08 3.85
CA LYS A 60 -18.09 42.03 4.88
C LYS A 60 -18.54 40.69 4.30
N ILE A 61 -19.47 40.70 3.34
CA ILE A 61 -19.90 39.48 2.63
C ILE A 61 -18.73 38.90 1.81
N LEU A 62 -17.99 39.74 1.09
CA LEU A 62 -16.81 39.34 0.32
C LEU A 62 -15.72 38.69 1.20
N GLN A 63 -15.42 39.29 2.35
CA GLN A 63 -14.46 38.72 3.31
C GLN A 63 -14.94 37.36 3.85
N GLY A 64 -16.23 37.24 4.18
CA GLY A 64 -16.82 35.97 4.60
C GLY A 64 -16.70 34.88 3.53
N LEU A 65 -16.99 35.21 2.27
CA LEU A 65 -16.85 34.27 1.15
C LEU A 65 -15.40 33.85 0.92
N ALA A 66 -14.44 34.78 1.04
CA ALA A 66 -13.02 34.46 0.89
C ALA A 66 -12.54 33.42 1.92
N ILE A 67 -12.98 33.52 3.18
CA ILE A 67 -12.66 32.55 4.23
C ILE A 67 -13.24 31.17 3.89
N ILE A 68 -14.50 31.11 3.44
CA ILE A 68 -15.15 29.84 3.07
C ILE A 68 -14.42 29.15 1.92
N VAL A 69 -14.04 29.91 0.89
CA VAL A 69 -13.26 29.38 -0.25
C VAL A 69 -11.90 28.86 0.20
N GLY A 70 -11.22 29.58 1.11
CA GLY A 70 -9.94 29.14 1.67
C GLY A 70 -10.05 27.81 2.42
N ILE A 71 -11.04 27.67 3.31
CA ILE A 71 -11.28 26.42 4.06
C ILE A 71 -11.58 25.25 3.12
N TRP A 72 -12.41 25.47 2.10
CA TRP A 72 -12.74 24.45 1.11
C TRP A 72 -11.52 24.01 0.30
N ALA A 73 -10.69 24.96 -0.16
CA ALA A 73 -9.47 24.67 -0.90
C ALA A 73 -8.47 23.86 -0.06
N THR A 74 -8.24 24.27 1.20
CA THR A 74 -7.37 23.53 2.13
C THR A 74 -7.89 22.12 2.41
N TRP A 75 -9.20 21.94 2.61
CA TRP A 75 -9.79 20.61 2.80
C TRP A 75 -9.62 19.72 1.57
N HIS A 76 -9.82 20.27 0.36
CA HIS A 76 -9.66 19.54 -0.89
C HIS A 76 -8.21 19.08 -1.11
N GLU A 77 -7.22 19.96 -0.89
CA GLU A 77 -5.80 19.59 -0.96
C GLU A 77 -5.42 18.55 0.10
N PHE A 78 -5.91 18.71 1.33
CA PHE A 78 -5.65 17.77 2.42
C PHE A 78 -6.21 16.37 2.09
N LYS A 79 -7.41 16.29 1.51
CA LYS A 79 -8.00 15.02 1.08
C LYS A 79 -7.15 14.34 0.01
N LYS A 80 -6.75 15.08 -1.04
CA LYS A 80 -5.89 14.56 -2.11
C LYS A 80 -4.53 14.08 -1.59
N TYR A 81 -3.92 14.85 -0.69
CA TYR A 81 -2.63 14.50 -0.08
C TYR A 81 -2.71 13.21 0.76
N ASN A 82 -3.78 13.04 1.52
CA ASN A 82 -3.98 11.83 2.32
C ASN A 82 -4.24 10.61 1.44
N GLU A 83 -5.04 10.73 0.38
CA GLU A 83 -5.28 9.63 -0.57
C GLU A 83 -3.98 9.17 -1.25
N GLU A 84 -3.15 10.11 -1.70
CA GLU A 84 -1.85 9.78 -2.32
C GLU A 84 -0.89 9.11 -1.32
N LYS A 85 -0.82 9.62 -0.09
CA LYS A 85 0.02 9.00 0.96
C LYS A 85 -0.45 7.60 1.35
N ILE A 86 -1.77 7.42 1.52
CA ILE A 86 -2.34 6.10 1.83
C ILE A 86 -2.05 5.13 0.69
N GLY A 87 -2.16 5.58 -0.57
CA GLY A 87 -1.79 4.81 -1.75
C GLY A 87 -0.32 4.37 -1.72
N LYS A 88 0.61 5.31 -1.52
CA LYS A 88 2.05 5.01 -1.46
C LYS A 88 2.42 4.06 -0.32
N VAL A 89 1.90 4.29 0.88
CA VAL A 89 2.15 3.40 2.03
C VAL A 89 1.58 2.00 1.76
N ALA A 90 0.40 1.90 1.14
CA ALA A 90 -0.17 0.61 0.76
C ALA A 90 0.68 -0.10 -0.30
N GLU A 91 1.22 0.62 -1.29
CA GLU A 91 2.13 0.08 -2.29
C GLU A 91 3.46 -0.37 -1.70
N GLU A 92 4.08 0.44 -0.84
CA GLU A 92 5.31 0.12 -0.12
C GLU A 92 5.12 -1.12 0.76
N THR A 93 4.01 -1.19 1.50
CA THR A 93 3.68 -2.36 2.33
C THR A 93 3.47 -3.61 1.47
N ARG A 94 2.79 -3.49 0.33
CA ARG A 94 2.62 -4.60 -0.63
C ARG A 94 3.96 -5.04 -1.21
N GLN A 95 4.87 -4.11 -1.50
CA GLN A 95 6.19 -4.43 -2.01
C GLN A 95 7.05 -5.12 -0.94
N ALA A 96 7.10 -4.57 0.27
CA ALA A 96 7.81 -5.18 1.40
C ALA A 96 7.29 -6.60 1.71
N ASN A 97 5.97 -6.81 1.69
CA ASN A 97 5.38 -8.14 1.87
C ASN A 97 5.75 -9.10 0.73
N ARG A 98 5.82 -8.63 -0.52
CA ARG A 98 6.29 -9.43 -1.66
C ARG A 98 7.76 -9.81 -1.50
N ASP A 99 8.60 -8.86 -1.12
CA ASP A 99 10.04 -9.09 -0.95
C ASP A 99 10.33 -10.06 0.21
N PHE A 100 9.61 -9.94 1.32
CA PHE A 100 9.71 -10.88 2.44
C PHE A 100 9.25 -12.29 2.03
N SER A 101 8.11 -12.39 1.34
CA SER A 101 7.57 -13.67 0.90
C SER A 101 8.46 -14.34 -0.15
N LYS A 102 9.13 -13.55 -1.00
CA LYS A 102 10.05 -14.04 -2.02
C LYS A 102 11.15 -14.91 -1.43
N MET A 103 11.82 -14.46 -0.36
CA MET A 103 12.88 -15.24 0.28
C MET A 103 12.39 -16.60 0.80
N PHE A 104 11.19 -16.62 1.39
CA PHE A 104 10.57 -17.85 1.87
C PHE A 104 10.27 -18.81 0.71
N TYR A 105 9.66 -18.28 -0.36
CA TYR A 105 9.32 -19.10 -1.51
C TYR A 105 10.54 -19.61 -2.27
N GLU A 106 11.63 -18.82 -2.37
CA GLU A 106 12.89 -19.27 -2.98
C GLU A 106 13.43 -20.51 -2.26
N LYS A 107 13.38 -20.52 -0.92
CA LYS A 107 13.76 -21.69 -0.12
C LYS A 107 12.79 -22.86 -0.27
N GLN A 108 11.50 -22.60 -0.38
CA GLN A 108 10.52 -23.64 -0.68
C GLN A 108 10.80 -24.29 -2.04
N LEU A 109 11.09 -23.50 -3.08
CA LEU A 109 11.42 -24.00 -4.41
C LEU A 109 12.73 -24.81 -4.42
N GLU A 110 13.74 -24.35 -3.70
CA GLU A 110 15.01 -25.07 -3.52
C GLU A 110 14.76 -26.46 -2.92
N TYR A 111 13.97 -26.56 -1.85
CA TYR A 111 13.68 -27.85 -1.20
C TYR A 111 12.78 -28.74 -2.04
N TYR A 112 11.85 -28.18 -2.80
CA TYR A 112 11.04 -28.96 -3.74
C TYR A 112 11.87 -29.52 -4.88
N ALA A 113 12.82 -28.75 -5.42
CA ALA A 113 13.75 -29.24 -6.42
C ALA A 113 14.63 -30.38 -5.85
N GLU A 114 15.15 -30.21 -4.63
CA GLU A 114 15.94 -31.25 -3.95
C GLU A 114 15.12 -32.52 -3.69
N ALA A 115 13.86 -32.39 -3.27
CA ALA A 115 12.97 -33.53 -3.06
C ALA A 115 12.70 -34.28 -4.37
N VAL A 116 12.38 -33.57 -5.45
CA VAL A 116 12.14 -34.16 -6.78
C VAL A 116 13.38 -34.86 -7.31
N GLU A 117 14.56 -34.26 -7.16
CA GLU A 117 15.83 -34.87 -7.55
C GLU A 117 16.07 -36.17 -6.77
N VAL A 118 15.93 -36.13 -5.45
CA VAL A 118 16.17 -37.29 -4.59
C VAL A 118 15.18 -38.42 -4.85
N THR A 119 13.88 -38.12 -5.03
CA THR A 119 12.89 -39.15 -5.37
C THR A 119 13.13 -39.71 -6.77
N ALA A 120 13.60 -38.90 -7.72
CA ALA A 120 13.96 -39.36 -9.04
C ALA A 120 15.19 -40.28 -8.99
N MET A 121 16.20 -39.97 -8.19
CA MET A 121 17.34 -40.86 -7.96
C MET A 121 16.88 -42.20 -7.37
N LEU A 122 16.08 -42.18 -6.30
CA LEU A 122 15.52 -43.40 -5.70
C LEU A 122 14.70 -44.24 -6.69
N ALA A 123 14.00 -43.58 -7.62
CA ALA A 123 13.17 -44.23 -8.62
C ALA A 123 13.94 -44.70 -9.87
N ASN A 124 15.23 -44.39 -10.03
CA ASN A 124 16.01 -44.81 -11.21
C ASN A 124 17.26 -45.61 -10.86
N GLU A 125 17.82 -45.42 -9.66
CA GLU A 125 19.01 -46.14 -9.23
C GLU A 125 18.72 -47.60 -8.92
N VAL A 126 19.74 -48.45 -9.15
CA VAL A 126 19.70 -49.85 -8.77
C VAL A 126 19.60 -49.95 -7.25
N ARG A 127 18.63 -50.72 -6.79
CA ARG A 127 18.42 -50.97 -5.36
C ARG A 127 19.72 -51.39 -4.66
N ASP A 128 19.93 -50.85 -3.46
CA ASP A 128 21.09 -51.10 -2.59
C ASP A 128 22.46 -50.63 -3.15
N SER A 129 22.48 -49.91 -4.29
CA SER A 129 23.66 -49.18 -4.76
C SER A 129 24.06 -48.08 -3.76
N GLU A 130 25.30 -47.60 -3.87
CA GLU A 130 25.77 -46.51 -3.01
C GLU A 130 24.99 -45.20 -3.25
N ASP A 131 24.66 -44.93 -4.52
CA ASP A 131 23.83 -43.79 -4.91
C ASP A 131 22.40 -43.91 -4.36
N TYR A 132 21.82 -45.11 -4.39
CA TYR A 132 20.50 -45.37 -3.79
C TYR A 132 20.50 -45.11 -2.28
N LYS A 133 21.50 -45.63 -1.54
CA LYS A 133 21.61 -45.42 -0.09
C LYS A 133 21.79 -43.94 0.25
N THR A 134 22.60 -43.24 -0.53
CA THR A 134 22.82 -41.79 -0.40
C THR A 134 21.53 -41.02 -0.64
N ALA A 135 20.82 -41.31 -1.74
CA ALA A 135 19.53 -40.71 -2.05
C ALA A 135 18.49 -41.00 -0.95
N ARG A 136 18.44 -42.24 -0.44
CA ARG A 136 17.56 -42.63 0.67
C ARG A 136 17.82 -41.82 1.92
N GLN A 137 19.09 -41.65 2.30
CA GLN A 137 19.45 -40.83 3.46
C GLN A 137 19.03 -39.37 3.27
N LYS A 138 19.26 -38.80 2.08
CA LYS A 138 18.83 -37.44 1.74
C LYS A 138 17.31 -37.30 1.81
N PHE A 139 16.57 -38.28 1.29
CA PHE A 139 15.11 -38.29 1.30
C PHE A 139 14.57 -38.15 2.72
N TYR A 140 15.03 -38.99 3.64
CA TYR A 140 14.57 -38.93 5.03
C TYR A 140 15.02 -37.67 5.77
N ARG A 141 16.18 -37.08 5.42
CA ARG A 141 16.59 -35.77 5.95
C ARG A 141 15.68 -34.64 5.49
N LEU A 142 15.18 -34.70 4.25
CA LEU A 142 14.21 -33.74 3.74
C LEU A 142 12.84 -33.96 4.39
N TYR A 143 12.35 -35.20 4.33
CA TYR A 143 11.04 -35.63 4.83
C TYR A 143 10.82 -35.30 6.31
N TRP A 144 11.79 -35.63 7.17
CA TRP A 144 11.70 -35.34 8.62
C TRP A 144 12.30 -34.00 9.03
N GLY A 145 12.79 -33.19 8.08
CA GLY A 145 13.61 -32.03 8.37
C GLY A 145 13.14 -30.76 7.67
N LYS A 146 13.83 -30.40 6.58
CA LYS A 146 13.62 -29.08 5.96
C LYS A 146 12.24 -28.93 5.30
N LEU A 147 11.70 -30.00 4.71
CA LEU A 147 10.43 -29.91 3.98
C LEU A 147 9.25 -29.69 4.93
N SER A 148 9.25 -30.29 6.13
CA SER A 148 8.17 -30.16 7.10
C SER A 148 7.94 -28.73 7.62
N LEU A 149 8.88 -27.81 7.36
CA LEU A 149 8.76 -26.40 7.71
C LEU A 149 8.05 -25.56 6.65
N VAL A 150 8.12 -25.96 5.38
CA VAL A 150 7.73 -25.11 4.25
C VAL A 150 6.80 -25.79 3.26
N GLU A 151 6.45 -27.06 3.43
CA GLU A 151 5.67 -27.78 2.43
C GLU A 151 4.18 -27.40 2.39
N ASP A 152 3.62 -27.46 1.18
CA ASP A 152 2.18 -27.41 0.97
C ASP A 152 1.57 -28.80 1.24
N LYS A 153 0.32 -28.82 1.72
CA LYS A 153 -0.41 -30.04 2.06
C LYS A 153 -0.47 -31.07 0.92
N ARG A 154 -0.50 -30.63 -0.35
CA ARG A 154 -0.49 -31.56 -1.48
C ARG A 154 0.89 -32.20 -1.66
N VAL A 155 1.95 -31.41 -1.53
CA VAL A 155 3.33 -31.91 -1.63
C VAL A 155 3.63 -32.85 -0.46
N GLU A 156 3.24 -32.49 0.75
CA GLU A 156 3.30 -33.35 1.95
C GLU A 156 2.62 -34.70 1.68
N ALA A 157 1.38 -34.68 1.20
CA ALA A 157 0.64 -35.91 0.89
C ALA A 157 1.36 -36.78 -0.16
N ARG A 158 2.04 -36.17 -1.15
CA ARG A 158 2.86 -36.91 -2.12
C ARG A 158 4.15 -37.46 -1.53
N MET A 159 4.81 -36.72 -0.66
CA MET A 159 5.98 -37.19 0.06
C MET A 159 5.65 -38.39 0.95
N VAL A 160 4.53 -38.34 1.68
CA VAL A 160 4.02 -39.46 2.50
C VAL A 160 3.68 -40.66 1.62
N GLN A 161 2.99 -40.45 0.50
CA GLN A 161 2.70 -41.54 -0.45
C GLN A 161 3.97 -42.17 -1.01
N PHE A 162 4.97 -41.35 -1.34
CA PHE A 162 6.27 -41.83 -1.83
C PHE A 162 7.01 -42.62 -0.77
N GLU A 163 6.99 -42.17 0.49
CA GLU A 163 7.59 -42.86 1.63
C GLU A 163 6.98 -44.24 1.85
N LEU A 164 5.65 -44.33 1.87
CA LEU A 164 4.94 -45.61 1.99
C LEU A 164 5.26 -46.54 0.82
N LEU A 165 5.36 -46.00 -0.40
CA LEU A 165 5.72 -46.77 -1.58
C LEU A 165 7.17 -47.27 -1.50
N LEU A 166 8.09 -46.41 -1.05
CA LEU A 166 9.50 -46.74 -0.83
C LEU A 166 9.63 -47.85 0.21
N GLN A 167 8.90 -47.79 1.32
CA GLN A 167 8.88 -48.86 2.32
C GLN A 167 8.36 -50.18 1.76
N ASN A 168 7.34 -50.16 0.90
CA ASN A 168 6.79 -51.35 0.24
C ASN A 168 7.67 -51.87 -0.92
N TYR A 169 8.52 -51.01 -1.49
CA TYR A 169 9.52 -51.40 -2.47
C TYR A 169 10.75 -52.04 -1.78
N GLU A 170 11.17 -51.47 -0.65
CA GLU A 170 12.29 -51.96 0.17
C GLU A 170 11.91 -53.22 0.96
N GLY A 171 10.78 -53.20 1.65
CA GLY A 171 10.21 -54.38 2.30
C GLY A 171 9.51 -55.24 1.26
N LYS A 172 9.56 -56.56 1.37
CA LYS A 172 8.68 -57.45 0.55
C LYS A 172 7.21 -57.36 0.99
N GLN A 173 6.78 -56.24 1.59
CA GLN A 173 5.41 -56.05 2.04
C GLN A 173 4.55 -55.86 0.80
N THR A 174 3.59 -56.75 0.68
CA THR A 174 2.76 -56.81 -0.50
C THR A 174 1.59 -55.88 -0.30
N GLN A 175 1.41 -54.90 -1.20
CA GLN A 175 0.26 -54.02 -1.12
C GLN A 175 -1.01 -54.84 -1.38
N GLN A 176 -1.95 -54.76 -0.44
CA GLN A 176 -3.28 -55.33 -0.61
C GLN A 176 -4.11 -54.35 -1.44
N GLU A 177 -4.18 -54.58 -2.74
CA GLU A 177 -5.04 -53.80 -3.61
C GLU A 177 -6.45 -54.42 -3.60
N ARG A 178 -7.46 -53.63 -3.21
CA ARG A 178 -8.87 -54.05 -3.31
C ARG A 178 -9.32 -53.87 -4.76
N VAL A 179 -9.23 -54.92 -5.55
CA VAL A 179 -9.74 -54.93 -6.91
C VAL A 179 -11.23 -55.29 -6.86
N TRP A 180 -12.05 -54.38 -7.38
CA TRP A 180 -13.46 -54.63 -7.60
C TRP A 180 -13.65 -55.15 -9.03
N ASP A 181 -14.01 -56.42 -9.18
CA ASP A 181 -14.23 -57.09 -10.46
C ASP A 181 -15.70 -57.07 -10.91
N GLY A 182 -16.57 -56.34 -10.20
CA GLY A 182 -18.02 -56.33 -10.45
C GLY A 182 -18.75 -57.53 -9.84
N SER A 183 -18.06 -58.47 -9.21
CA SER A 183 -18.65 -59.52 -8.38
C SER A 183 -18.78 -59.05 -6.93
N SER A 184 -19.75 -59.59 -6.18
CA SER A 184 -19.94 -59.26 -4.76
C SER A 184 -18.77 -59.70 -3.86
N LYS A 185 -17.71 -60.31 -4.41
CA LYS A 185 -16.49 -60.71 -3.69
C LYS A 185 -15.31 -59.90 -4.21
N ALA A 186 -14.92 -58.88 -3.45
CA ALA A 186 -13.63 -58.23 -3.64
C ALA A 186 -12.52 -59.24 -3.32
N TRP A 187 -11.64 -59.50 -4.29
CA TRP A 187 -10.41 -60.26 -4.06
C TRP A 187 -9.29 -59.27 -3.79
N ILE A 188 -8.38 -59.65 -2.89
CA ILE A 188 -7.19 -58.86 -2.59
C ILE A 188 -6.10 -59.32 -3.56
N SER A 189 -5.75 -58.49 -4.55
CA SER A 189 -4.56 -58.76 -5.36
C SER A 189 -3.33 -58.24 -4.62
N LEU A 190 -2.39 -59.14 -4.42
CA LEU A 190 -1.10 -58.90 -3.81
C LEU A 190 -0.13 -58.50 -4.92
N ARG A 191 -0.05 -57.20 -5.22
CA ARG A 191 0.93 -56.67 -6.19
C ARG A 191 2.19 -56.23 -5.44
N MET A 192 3.35 -56.69 -5.91
CA MET A 192 4.64 -56.18 -5.44
C MET A 192 4.87 -54.82 -6.10
N VAL A 193 5.32 -53.85 -5.30
CA VAL A 193 5.72 -52.54 -5.81
C VAL A 193 6.97 -52.70 -6.66
N ASP A 194 6.91 -52.21 -7.89
CA ASP A 194 8.02 -52.27 -8.85
C ASP A 194 8.67 -50.88 -9.06
N GLN A 195 9.72 -50.84 -9.89
CA GLN A 195 10.42 -49.58 -10.21
C GLN A 195 9.51 -48.57 -10.92
N ASN A 196 8.58 -49.02 -11.76
CA ASN A 196 7.70 -48.14 -12.51
C ASN A 196 6.71 -47.43 -11.58
N ASP A 197 6.28 -48.10 -10.50
CA ASP A 197 5.47 -47.49 -9.45
C ASP A 197 6.24 -46.34 -8.78
N MET A 198 7.52 -46.56 -8.44
CA MET A 198 8.40 -45.53 -7.85
C MET A 198 8.61 -44.34 -8.80
N GLN A 199 8.86 -44.59 -10.09
CA GLN A 199 8.99 -43.56 -11.11
C GLN A 199 7.71 -42.73 -11.26
N SER A 200 6.56 -43.42 -11.30
CA SER A 200 5.26 -42.77 -11.38
C SER A 200 4.97 -41.90 -10.16
N ALA A 201 5.35 -42.37 -8.96
CA ALA A 201 5.20 -41.58 -7.73
C ALA A 201 6.12 -40.35 -7.71
N SER A 202 7.39 -40.50 -8.11
CA SER A 202 8.32 -39.38 -8.26
C SER A 202 7.80 -38.33 -9.26
N LEU A 203 7.23 -38.77 -10.39
CA LEU A 203 6.65 -37.86 -11.38
C LEU A 203 5.44 -37.10 -10.83
N ARG A 204 4.57 -37.76 -10.07
CA ARG A 204 3.41 -37.12 -9.42
C ARG A 204 3.85 -36.07 -8.40
N LEU A 205 4.89 -36.35 -7.60
CA LEU A 205 5.47 -35.38 -6.68
C LEU A 205 5.99 -34.15 -7.44
N ALA A 206 6.76 -34.36 -8.52
CA ALA A 206 7.27 -33.28 -9.35
C ALA A 206 6.17 -32.41 -9.96
N HIS A 207 5.08 -33.03 -10.41
CA HIS A 207 3.92 -32.33 -10.94
C HIS A 207 3.25 -31.44 -9.87
N ASP A 208 3.00 -31.98 -8.67
CA ASP A 208 2.35 -31.22 -7.61
C ASP A 208 3.25 -30.10 -7.05
N ALA A 209 4.57 -30.32 -6.96
CA ALA A 209 5.55 -29.28 -6.63
C ALA A 209 5.57 -28.15 -7.68
N ARG A 210 5.54 -28.51 -8.97
CA ARG A 210 5.44 -27.54 -10.07
C ARG A 210 4.13 -26.76 -10.02
N MET A 211 3.01 -27.44 -9.83
CA MET A 211 1.69 -26.80 -9.75
C MET A 211 1.58 -25.86 -8.55
N HIS A 212 2.14 -26.23 -7.40
CA HIS A 212 2.24 -25.34 -6.25
C HIS A 212 3.05 -24.08 -6.57
N THR A 213 4.20 -24.25 -7.23
CA THR A 213 5.07 -23.14 -7.64
C THR A 213 4.33 -22.20 -8.59
N ILE A 214 3.68 -22.71 -9.64
CA ILE A 214 2.86 -21.91 -10.57
C ILE A 214 1.76 -21.16 -9.82
N ASN A 215 1.06 -21.82 -8.90
CA ASN A 215 -0.06 -21.23 -8.19
C ASN A 215 0.34 -20.18 -7.15
N THR A 216 1.58 -20.23 -6.66
CA THR A 216 2.08 -19.34 -5.61
C THR A 216 2.85 -18.16 -6.18
N TRP A 217 3.61 -18.38 -7.25
CA TRP A 217 4.55 -17.40 -7.80
C TRP A 217 4.01 -16.59 -8.97
N ILE A 218 3.11 -17.18 -9.77
CA ILE A 218 2.61 -16.53 -10.97
C ILE A 218 1.33 -15.78 -10.59
N ASP A 219 1.31 -14.47 -10.92
CA ASP A 219 0.13 -13.63 -10.70
C ASP A 219 -1.09 -14.27 -11.37
N SER A 220 -2.27 -14.05 -10.79
CA SER A 220 -3.51 -14.60 -11.33
C SER A 220 -3.75 -14.24 -12.80
N ALA A 221 -3.33 -13.04 -13.23
CA ALA A 221 -3.43 -12.60 -14.63
C ALA A 221 -2.48 -13.38 -15.54
N ASP A 222 -1.23 -13.55 -15.13
CA ASP A 222 -0.22 -14.30 -15.89
C ASP A 222 -0.55 -15.80 -15.96
N ARG A 223 -1.17 -16.33 -14.90
CA ARG A 223 -1.61 -17.72 -14.82
C ARG A 223 -2.74 -18.04 -15.80
N ALA A 224 -3.65 -17.09 -16.03
CA ALA A 224 -4.70 -17.23 -17.03
C ALA A 224 -4.11 -17.38 -18.44
N ASN A 225 -3.06 -16.60 -18.75
CA ASN A 225 -2.32 -16.72 -20.01
C ASN A 225 -1.57 -18.05 -20.11
N TYR A 226 -0.96 -18.51 -19.02
CA TYR A 226 -0.25 -19.80 -18.98
C TYR A 226 -1.18 -20.98 -19.27
N ASN A 227 -2.36 -21.00 -18.63
CA ASN A 227 -3.34 -22.06 -18.81
C ASN A 227 -3.97 -22.07 -20.21
N ALA A 228 -3.97 -20.94 -20.93
CA ALA A 228 -4.46 -20.88 -22.31
C ALA A 228 -3.50 -21.52 -23.34
N LEU A 229 -2.26 -21.80 -22.95
CA LEU A 229 -1.23 -22.39 -23.81
C LEU A 229 -1.08 -23.92 -23.63
N GLN A 230 -1.72 -24.51 -22.61
CA GLN A 230 -1.72 -25.95 -22.35
C GLN A 230 -2.95 -26.63 -22.96
#